data_AF-A0A953PTM8-F1
#
_entry.id   AF-A0A953PTM8-F1
#
_cell.length_a   1.000
_cell.length_b   1.000
_cell.length_c   1.000
_cell.angle_alpha   90.00
_cell.angle_beta   90.00
_cell.angle_gamma   90.00
#
_symmetry.space_group_name_H-M   'P 1'
#
loop_
_entity.id
_entity.type
_entity.pdbx_description
1 polymer ?
#
loop_
_entity_poly.entity_id
_entity_poly.type
_entity_poly.pdbx_seq_one_letter_code
_entity_poly.pdbx_strand_id
1 'polypeptide(L)'
;MIHLTKALVRRWLDQLLHIDDTPERTAAAFALGVFFGFSPFLGFHTLLGITFAFLLNLNRVAALLGVYSNLPWIIAPYYAVATMVGAQITRQRIPRGFRAQLAALFDLSMFEGEFWHRLVVVLKPLAVPYVVGSTFGALLLAAAAYQLALAFVKSRRKIHDIIIHKH
;
A
#
# COMPACT_ATOMS: atom_id res chain seq x y z
N MET A 1 38.76 -7.25 8.77
CA MET A 1 37.33 -7.25 9.18
C MET A 1 36.43 -6.31 8.36
N ILE A 2 36.87 -5.10 8.01
CA ILE A 2 36.03 -4.08 7.31
C ILE A 2 35.66 -4.45 5.85
N HIS A 3 36.52 -5.20 5.14
CA HIS A 3 36.22 -5.66 3.77
C HIS A 3 35.15 -6.77 3.72
N LEU A 4 35.07 -7.59 4.77
CA LEU A 4 34.11 -8.68 4.86
C LEU A 4 32.68 -8.14 5.08
N THR A 5 32.55 -7.10 5.92
CA THR A 5 31.28 -6.39 6.14
C THR A 5 30.81 -5.67 4.89
N LYS A 6 31.69 -4.98 4.14
CA LYS A 6 31.30 -4.38 2.85
C LYS A 6 30.83 -5.42 1.84
N ALA A 7 31.52 -6.56 1.72
CA ALA A 7 31.14 -7.63 0.80
C ALA A 7 29.81 -8.31 1.20
N LEU A 8 29.59 -8.54 2.50
CA LEU A 8 28.31 -9.06 3.01
C LEU A 8 27.17 -8.06 2.81
N VAL A 9 27.39 -6.79 3.13
CA VAL A 9 26.40 -5.72 2.90
C VAL A 9 26.09 -5.60 1.42
N ARG A 10 27.09 -5.70 0.54
CA ARG A 10 26.87 -5.68 -0.91
C ARG A 10 26.08 -6.89 -1.40
N ARG A 11 26.41 -8.11 -0.93
CA ARG A 11 25.62 -9.32 -1.21
C ARG A 11 24.19 -9.24 -0.70
N TRP A 12 24.01 -8.69 0.51
CA TRP A 12 22.69 -8.46 1.10
C TRP A 12 21.91 -7.41 0.33
N LEU A 13 22.56 -6.33 -0.11
CA LEU A 13 21.97 -5.30 -0.95
C LEU A 13 21.64 -5.87 -2.33
N ASP A 14 22.49 -6.68 -2.96
CA ASP A 14 22.21 -7.32 -4.24
C ASP A 14 21.03 -8.30 -4.14
N GLN A 15 20.95 -9.08 -3.04
CA GLN A 15 19.79 -9.94 -2.73
C GLN A 15 18.53 -9.15 -2.33
N LEU A 16 18.64 -7.97 -1.74
CA LEU A 16 17.51 -7.11 -1.40
C LEU A 16 17.02 -6.34 -2.63
N LEU A 17 17.94 -5.85 -3.45
CA LEU A 17 17.69 -5.05 -4.65
C LEU A 17 17.26 -5.92 -5.83
N HIS A 18 17.52 -7.23 -5.82
CA HIS A 18 17.20 -8.17 -6.91
C HIS A 18 17.41 -7.50 -8.28
N ILE A 19 18.63 -7.00 -8.50
CA ILE A 19 18.96 -6.16 -9.67
C ILE A 19 18.65 -6.91 -10.99
N ASP A 20 18.63 -8.25 -10.94
CA ASP A 20 18.34 -9.15 -12.06
C ASP A 20 16.89 -9.66 -12.13
N ASP A 21 15.98 -9.24 -11.25
CA ASP A 21 14.57 -9.70 -11.34
C ASP A 21 13.96 -9.27 -12.67
N THR A 22 13.11 -10.10 -13.28
CA THR A 22 12.45 -9.72 -14.53
C THR A 22 11.56 -8.48 -14.31
N PRO A 23 11.31 -7.66 -15.35
CA PRO A 23 10.44 -6.49 -15.23
C PRO A 23 9.07 -6.85 -14.67
N GLU A 24 8.54 -8.01 -15.04
CA GLU A 24 7.29 -8.58 -14.55
C GLU A 24 7.32 -8.86 -13.05
N ARG A 25 8.40 -9.48 -12.54
CA ARG A 25 8.55 -9.77 -11.10
C ARG A 25 8.70 -8.51 -10.26
N THR A 26 9.46 -7.53 -10.77
CA THR A 26 9.61 -6.23 -10.10
C THR A 26 8.28 -5.47 -10.06
N ALA A 27 7.53 -5.46 -11.17
CA ALA A 27 6.21 -4.84 -11.24
C ALA A 27 5.19 -5.55 -10.33
N ALA A 28 5.23 -6.89 -10.27
CA ALA A 28 4.39 -7.68 -9.38
C ALA A 28 4.69 -7.39 -7.91
N ALA A 29 5.97 -7.29 -7.55
CA ALA A 29 6.40 -6.92 -6.20
C ALA A 29 5.86 -5.54 -5.81
N PHE A 30 6.01 -4.54 -6.69
CA PHE A 30 5.49 -3.20 -6.46
C PHE A 30 3.96 -3.19 -6.32
N ALA A 31 3.24 -3.86 -7.22
CA ALA A 31 1.78 -3.96 -7.18
C ALA A 31 1.26 -4.65 -5.91
N LEU A 32 1.93 -5.70 -5.44
CA LEU A 32 1.64 -6.36 -4.17
C LEU A 32 1.83 -5.39 -2.99
N GLY A 33 2.89 -4.58 -3.03
CA GLY A 33 3.12 -3.53 -2.07
C GLY A 33 1.98 -2.52 -2.04
N VAL A 34 1.59 -2.00 -3.20
CA VAL A 34 0.46 -1.07 -3.35
C VAL A 34 -0.83 -1.69 -2.82
N PHE A 35 -1.10 -2.96 -3.13
CA PHE A 35 -2.27 -3.66 -2.61
C PHE A 35 -2.30 -3.61 -1.07
N PHE A 36 -1.22 -4.01 -0.40
CA PHE A 36 -1.18 -3.98 1.06
C PHE A 36 -1.21 -2.55 1.62
N GLY A 37 -0.53 -1.60 0.99
CA GLY A 37 -0.51 -0.18 1.40
C GLY A 37 -1.90 0.47 1.45
N PHE A 38 -2.80 0.06 0.54
CA PHE A 38 -4.18 0.57 0.45
C PHE A 38 -5.23 -0.42 0.98
N SER A 39 -4.81 -1.58 1.48
CA SER A 39 -5.71 -2.61 2.03
C SER A 39 -6.39 -2.17 3.34
N PRO A 40 -7.49 -2.84 3.78
CA PRO A 40 -8.14 -2.52 5.05
C PRO A 40 -7.26 -2.75 6.30
N PHE A 41 -6.06 -3.32 6.15
CA PHE A 41 -5.17 -3.69 7.24
C PHE A 41 -4.25 -2.51 7.65
N LEU A 42 -4.85 -1.38 7.99
CA LEU A 42 -4.14 -0.22 8.54
C LEU A 42 -3.25 -0.64 9.73
N GLY A 43 -2.00 -0.19 9.74
CA GLY A 43 -0.98 -0.58 10.73
C GLY A 43 -0.28 -1.92 10.45
N PHE A 44 -0.92 -2.88 9.79
CA PHE A 44 -0.32 -4.18 9.46
C PHE A 44 0.18 -4.28 8.01
N HIS A 45 -0.14 -3.32 7.15
CA HIS A 45 0.22 -3.32 5.74
C HIS A 45 1.72 -3.51 5.46
N THR A 46 2.61 -2.92 6.28
CA THR A 46 4.06 -3.10 6.11
C THR A 46 4.51 -4.50 6.44
N LEU A 47 4.01 -5.06 7.54
CA LEU A 47 4.30 -6.44 7.93
C LEU A 47 3.80 -7.40 6.86
N LEU A 48 2.54 -7.26 6.43
CA LEU A 48 1.95 -8.09 5.38
C LEU A 48 2.70 -7.95 4.06
N GLY A 49 3.04 -6.72 3.65
CA GLY A 49 3.79 -6.46 2.42
C GLY A 49 5.15 -7.15 2.41
N ILE A 50 5.91 -7.07 3.51
CA ILE A 50 7.21 -7.74 3.64
C ILE A 50 7.04 -9.26 3.70
N THR A 51 6.09 -9.76 4.51
CA THR A 51 5.85 -11.20 4.65
C THR A 51 5.47 -11.83 3.31
N PHE A 52 4.53 -11.25 2.57
CA PHE A 52 4.13 -11.77 1.27
C PHE A 52 5.22 -11.59 0.20
N ALA A 53 5.98 -10.49 0.23
CA ALA A 53 7.14 -10.34 -0.65
C ALA A 53 8.18 -11.44 -0.38
N PHE A 54 8.39 -11.82 0.88
CA PHE A 54 9.27 -12.93 1.25
C PHE A 54 8.71 -14.29 0.80
N LEU A 55 7.44 -14.58 1.10
CA LEU A 55 6.78 -15.84 0.75
C LEU A 55 6.73 -16.09 -0.76
N LEU A 56 6.50 -15.04 -1.54
CA LEU A 56 6.45 -15.11 -3.00
C LEU A 56 7.83 -14.95 -3.67
N ASN A 57 8.89 -14.83 -2.86
CA ASN A 57 10.27 -14.61 -3.28
C ASN A 57 10.42 -13.40 -4.24
N LEU A 58 9.67 -12.33 -3.98
CA LEU A 58 9.64 -11.11 -4.78
C LEU A 58 10.65 -10.08 -4.27
N ASN A 59 11.01 -9.12 -5.12
CA ASN A 59 11.87 -7.99 -4.76
C ASN A 59 11.27 -7.19 -3.59
N ARG A 60 11.90 -7.30 -2.42
CA ARG A 60 11.42 -6.69 -1.17
C ARG A 60 11.48 -5.17 -1.22
N VAL A 61 12.48 -4.60 -1.90
CA VAL A 61 12.60 -3.15 -2.07
C VAL A 61 11.44 -2.64 -2.92
N ALA A 62 11.15 -3.28 -4.05
CA ALA A 62 10.01 -2.90 -4.88
C ALA A 62 8.68 -3.03 -4.13
N ALA A 63 8.50 -4.11 -3.35
CA ALA A 63 7.32 -4.27 -2.51
C ALA A 63 7.20 -3.16 -1.44
N LEU A 64 8.28 -2.82 -0.74
CA LEU A 64 8.28 -1.74 0.25
C LEU A 64 7.97 -0.38 -0.37
N LEU A 65 8.52 -0.09 -1.56
CA LEU A 65 8.19 1.14 -2.30
C LEU A 65 6.70 1.18 -2.66
N GLY A 66 6.11 0.03 -3.02
CA GLY A 66 4.68 -0.08 -3.25
C GLY A 66 3.87 0.16 -1.97
N VAL A 67 4.27 -0.46 -0.86
CA VAL A 67 3.61 -0.29 0.45
C VAL A 67 3.57 1.18 0.85
N TYR A 68 4.70 1.88 0.75
CA TYR A 68 4.83 3.29 1.15
C TYR A 68 4.37 4.30 0.09
N SER A 69 3.72 3.85 -0.98
CA SER A 69 3.05 4.75 -1.93
C SER A 69 1.81 5.43 -1.31
N ASN A 70 1.33 4.92 -0.16
CA ASN A 70 0.22 5.46 0.61
C ASN A 70 0.62 6.70 1.45
N LEU A 71 0.87 7.83 0.79
CA LEU A 71 1.29 9.06 1.48
C LEU A 71 0.26 9.49 2.56
N PRO A 72 0.68 10.07 3.70
CA PRO A 72 -0.23 10.43 4.79
C PRO A 72 -1.41 11.30 4.38
N TRP A 73 -1.21 12.21 3.42
CA TRP A 73 -2.26 13.08 2.87
C TRP A 73 -3.19 12.38 1.85
N ILE A 74 -2.80 11.22 1.31
CA ILE A 74 -3.61 10.41 0.39
C ILE A 74 -4.48 9.41 1.16
N ILE A 75 -4.01 8.90 2.30
CA ILE A 75 -4.69 7.87 3.10
C ILE A 75 -6.12 8.29 3.47
N ALA A 76 -6.30 9.48 4.07
CA ALA A 76 -7.61 9.94 4.52
C ALA A 76 -8.64 10.07 3.37
N PRO A 77 -8.36 10.81 2.27
CA PRO A 77 -9.30 10.91 1.16
C PRO A 77 -9.52 9.56 0.46
N TYR A 78 -8.49 8.73 0.34
CA TYR A 78 -8.62 7.38 -0.22
C TYR A 78 -9.63 6.54 0.56
N TYR A 79 -9.46 6.39 1.88
CA TYR A 79 -10.35 5.55 2.67
C TYR A 79 -11.76 6.12 2.78
N ALA A 80 -11.93 7.45 2.74
CA ALA A 80 -13.24 8.07 2.65
C ALA A 80 -13.97 7.66 1.37
N VAL A 81 -13.32 7.81 0.21
CA VAL A 81 -13.89 7.41 -1.10
C VAL A 81 -14.11 5.92 -1.16
N ALA A 82 -13.14 5.12 -0.73
CA ALA A 82 -13.24 3.67 -0.70
C ALA A 82 -14.44 3.22 0.14
N THR A 83 -14.62 3.78 1.33
CA THR A 83 -15.78 3.47 2.20
C THR A 83 -17.09 3.88 1.56
N MET A 84 -17.15 5.01 0.86
CA MET A 84 -18.35 5.42 0.11
C MET A 84 -18.70 4.45 -1.01
N VAL A 85 -17.70 4.01 -1.78
CA VAL A 85 -17.86 2.99 -2.82
C VAL A 85 -18.31 1.66 -2.20
N GLY A 86 -17.68 1.25 -1.09
CA GLY A 86 -18.05 0.05 -0.37
C GLY A 86 -19.48 0.11 0.21
N ALA A 87 -19.94 1.28 0.65
CA ALA A 87 -21.31 1.49 1.11
C ALA A 87 -22.31 1.31 -0.05
N GLN A 88 -21.97 1.79 -1.24
CA GLN A 88 -22.77 1.55 -2.45
C GLN A 88 -22.82 0.06 -2.82
N ILE A 89 -21.67 -0.63 -2.80
CA ILE A 89 -21.57 -2.06 -3.10
C ILE A 89 -22.38 -2.90 -2.09
N THR A 90 -22.25 -2.60 -0.80
CA THR A 90 -22.91 -3.32 0.29
C THR A 90 -24.36 -2.87 0.54
N ARG A 91 -24.84 -1.87 -0.21
CA ARG A 91 -26.15 -1.21 -0.06
C ARG A 91 -26.42 -0.67 1.35
N GLN A 92 -25.36 -0.36 2.09
CA GLN A 92 -25.47 0.24 3.41
C GLN A 92 -25.62 1.76 3.29
N ARG A 93 -26.54 2.34 4.07
CA ARG A 93 -26.70 3.78 4.12
C ARG A 93 -25.75 4.35 5.16
N ILE A 94 -24.97 5.34 4.76
CA ILE A 94 -24.16 6.12 5.70
C ILE A 94 -25.11 6.74 6.74
N PRO A 95 -24.86 6.57 8.06
CA PRO A 95 -25.72 7.13 9.09
C PRO A 95 -25.97 8.62 8.90
N ARG A 96 -27.22 9.06 9.08
CA ARG A 96 -27.57 10.49 9.02
C ARG A 96 -26.77 11.23 10.10
N GLY A 97 -26.13 12.32 9.72
CA GLY A 97 -25.28 13.10 10.63
C GLY A 97 -23.89 12.52 10.86
N PHE A 98 -23.43 11.51 10.10
CA PHE A 98 -22.07 10.97 10.22
C PHE A 98 -20.98 12.04 10.23
N ARG A 99 -21.09 13.05 9.36
CA ARG A 99 -20.14 14.19 9.32
C ARG A 99 -20.10 14.97 10.63
N ALA A 100 -21.26 15.20 11.25
CA ALA A 100 -21.34 15.91 12.53
C ALA A 100 -20.80 15.05 13.68
N GLN A 101 -21.07 13.74 13.68
CA GLN A 101 -20.52 12.80 14.66
C GLN A 101 -18.99 12.69 14.54
N LEU A 102 -18.46 12.69 13.31
CA LEU A 102 -17.03 12.69 13.05
C LEU A 102 -16.38 14.03 13.46
N ALA A 103 -17.04 15.15 13.19
CA ALA A 103 -16.58 16.47 13.64
C ALA A 103 -16.49 16.55 15.17
N ALA A 104 -17.49 16.03 15.88
CA ALA A 104 -17.51 15.98 17.34
C ALA A 104 -16.39 15.13 17.96
N LEU A 105 -15.73 14.24 17.19
CA LEU A 105 -14.55 13.52 17.68
C LEU A 105 -13.32 14.44 17.78
N PHE A 106 -13.24 15.50 16.99
CA PHE A 106 -12.14 16.47 17.05
C PHE A 106 -12.24 17.41 18.25
N ASP A 107 -13.43 17.52 18.86
CA ASP A 107 -13.63 18.27 20.10
C ASP A 107 -13.19 17.49 21.34
N LEU A 108 -12.94 16.18 21.21
CA LEU A 108 -12.52 15.29 22.29
C LEU A 108 -11.01 15.06 22.26
N SER A 109 -10.41 14.92 23.45
CA SER A 109 -9.01 14.54 23.58
C SER A 109 -8.81 13.05 23.28
N MET A 110 -7.82 12.72 22.44
CA MET A 110 -7.45 11.33 22.14
C MET A 110 -6.94 10.53 23.36
N PHE A 111 -6.61 11.22 24.46
CA PHE A 111 -6.16 10.63 25.71
C PHE A 111 -7.33 10.20 26.62
N GLU A 112 -8.56 10.57 26.29
CA GLU A 112 -9.76 10.24 27.07
C GLU A 112 -10.42 8.94 26.56
N GLY A 113 -10.95 8.13 27.48
CA GLY A 113 -11.67 6.90 27.11
C GLY A 113 -12.94 7.16 26.29
N GLU A 114 -13.55 8.33 26.46
CA GLU A 114 -14.75 8.72 25.70
C GLU A 114 -14.46 8.85 24.20
N PHE A 115 -13.30 9.40 23.82
CA PHE A 115 -12.88 9.49 22.43
C PHE A 115 -12.88 8.12 21.75
N TRP A 116 -12.25 7.13 22.38
CA TRP A 116 -12.16 5.77 21.84
C TRP A 116 -13.53 5.08 21.77
N HIS A 117 -14.37 5.27 22.79
CA HIS A 117 -15.74 4.75 22.77
C HIS A 117 -16.55 5.33 21.61
N ARG A 118 -16.56 6.66 21.46
CA ARG A 118 -17.29 7.34 20.37
C ARG A 118 -16.73 6.98 19.00
N LEU A 119 -15.40 6.88 18.87
CA LEU A 119 -14.76 6.47 17.63
C LEU A 119 -15.25 5.09 17.18
N VAL A 120 -15.30 4.11 18.10
CA VAL A 120 -15.81 2.77 17.81
C VAL A 120 -17.28 2.81 17.42
N VAL A 121 -18.12 3.58 18.12
CA VAL A 121 -19.55 3.70 17.80
C VAL A 121 -19.77 4.27 16.40
N VAL A 122 -19.00 5.31 16.02
CA VAL A 122 -19.08 5.97 14.71
C VAL A 122 -18.57 5.07 13.59
N LEU A 123 -17.50 4.31 13.83
CA LEU A 123 -16.87 3.45 12.81
C LEU A 123 -17.53 2.07 12.66
N LYS A 124 -18.13 1.52 13.72
CA LYS A 124 -18.78 0.19 13.70
C LYS A 124 -19.73 -0.05 12.52
N PRO A 125 -20.68 0.87 12.20
CA PRO A 125 -21.57 0.66 11.05
C PRO A 125 -20.83 0.75 9.70
N LEU A 126 -19.67 1.41 9.64
CA LEU A 126 -18.87 1.57 8.44
C LEU A 126 -17.81 0.48 8.26
N ALA A 127 -17.64 -0.43 9.20
CA ALA A 127 -16.60 -1.46 9.15
C ALA A 127 -16.71 -2.34 7.88
N VAL A 128 -17.91 -2.80 7.54
CA VAL A 128 -18.14 -3.62 6.34
C VAL A 128 -17.94 -2.83 5.05
N PRO A 129 -18.54 -1.63 4.87
CA PRO A 129 -18.26 -0.73 3.75
C PRO A 129 -16.78 -0.40 3.59
N TYR A 130 -16.09 -0.15 4.69
CA TYR A 130 -14.66 0.14 4.72
C TYR A 130 -13.86 -1.04 4.18
N VAL A 131 -14.08 -2.26 4.70
CA VAL A 131 -13.36 -3.46 4.24
C VAL A 131 -13.63 -3.74 2.77
N VAL A 132 -14.90 -3.79 2.36
CA VAL A 132 -15.26 -4.08 0.96
C VAL A 132 -14.71 -3.00 0.01
N GLY A 133 -14.89 -1.74 0.38
CA GLY A 133 -14.47 -0.59 -0.41
C GLY A 133 -12.97 -0.49 -0.58
N SER A 134 -12.22 -0.62 0.51
CA SER A 134 -10.75 -0.59 0.52
C SER A 134 -10.17 -1.80 -0.19
N THR A 135 -10.69 -3.01 0.00
CA THR A 135 -10.25 -4.19 -0.77
C THR A 135 -10.45 -3.98 -2.28
N PHE A 136 -11.63 -3.50 -2.69
CA PHE A 136 -11.90 -3.22 -4.09
C PHE A 136 -10.96 -2.13 -4.65
N GLY A 137 -10.82 -1.01 -3.94
CA GLY A 137 -9.93 0.08 -4.33
C GLY A 137 -8.46 -0.36 -4.40
N ALA A 138 -8.00 -1.15 -3.42
CA ALA A 138 -6.64 -1.68 -3.37
C ALA A 138 -6.36 -2.61 -4.55
N LEU A 139 -7.33 -3.46 -4.94
CA LEU A 139 -7.20 -4.30 -6.14
C LEU A 139 -7.07 -3.47 -7.41
N LEU A 140 -7.89 -2.43 -7.58
CA LEU A 140 -7.80 -1.53 -8.73
C LEU A 140 -6.47 -0.79 -8.79
N LEU A 141 -6.03 -0.24 -7.66
CA LEU A 141 -4.74 0.45 -7.56
C LEU A 141 -3.57 -0.49 -7.80
N ALA A 142 -3.62 -1.71 -7.28
CA ALA A 142 -2.59 -2.72 -7.52
C ALA A 142 -2.53 -3.11 -9.00
N ALA A 143 -3.67 -3.31 -9.66
CA ALA A 143 -3.71 -3.59 -11.09
C ALA A 143 -3.11 -2.44 -11.91
N ALA A 144 -3.48 -1.19 -11.60
CA ALA A 144 -2.92 -0.02 -12.25
C ALA A 144 -1.40 0.11 -11.99
N ALA A 145 -0.98 -0.10 -10.74
CA ALA A 145 0.41 -0.05 -10.33
C ALA A 145 1.26 -1.10 -11.05
N TYR A 146 0.74 -2.31 -11.26
CA TYR A 146 1.43 -3.35 -12.03
C TYR A 146 1.72 -2.87 -13.46
N GLN A 147 0.70 -2.34 -14.14
CA GLN A 147 0.85 -1.90 -15.54
C GLN A 147 1.84 -0.73 -15.65
N LEU A 148 1.73 0.24 -14.75
CA LEU A 148 2.62 1.41 -14.72
C LEU A 148 4.06 1.03 -14.39
N ALA A 149 4.27 0.18 -13.37
CA ALA A 149 5.59 -0.29 -13.00
C ALA A 149 6.22 -1.13 -14.12
N LEU A 150 5.45 -2.01 -14.75
CA LEU A 150 5.92 -2.82 -15.87
C LEU A 150 6.35 -1.96 -17.06
N ALA A 151 5.52 -0.98 -17.44
CA ALA A 151 5.83 -0.05 -18.51
C ALA A 151 7.10 0.77 -18.20
N PHE A 152 7.23 1.25 -16.97
CA PHE A 152 8.40 2.01 -16.52
C PHE A 152 9.68 1.18 -16.57
N VAL A 153 9.69 -0.02 -15.98
CA VAL A 153 10.87 -0.87 -15.93
C VAL A 153 11.30 -1.33 -17.32
N LYS A 154 10.35 -1.72 -18.19
CA LYS A 154 10.64 -2.07 -19.59
C LYS A 154 11.23 -0.91 -20.39
N SER A 155 10.68 0.29 -20.23
CA SER A 155 11.19 1.48 -20.91
C SER A 155 12.61 1.82 -20.48
N ARG A 156 12.91 1.70 -19.18
CA ARG A 156 14.26 1.98 -18.64
C ARG A 156 15.30 0.96 -19.11
N ARG A 157 14.96 -0.33 -19.19
CA ARG A 157 15.87 -1.36 -19.74
C ARG A 157 16.17 -1.12 -21.22
N LYS A 158 15.14 -0.86 -22.02
CA LYS A 158 15.32 -0.54 -23.45
C LYS A 158 16.26 0.64 -23.69
N ILE A 159 16.14 1.70 -22.89
CA ILE A 159 17.03 2.87 -22.98
C ILE A 159 18.47 2.51 -22.60
N HIS A 160 18.66 1.71 -21.55
CA HIS A 160 19.99 1.27 -21.12
C HIS A 160 20.70 0.43 -22.19
N ASP A 161 19.98 -0.51 -22.81
CA ASP A 161 20.52 -1.36 -23.89
C ASP A 161 20.96 -0.54 -25.11
N ILE A 162 20.18 0.49 -25.48
CA ILE A 162 20.50 1.41 -26.59
C ILE A 162 21.76 2.23 -26.28
N ILE A 163 21.97 2.65 -25.03
CA ILE A 163 23.14 3.43 -24.63
C ILE A 163 24.40 2.56 -24.62
N ILE A 164 24.31 1.32 -24.15
CA ILE A 164 25.46 0.41 -24.08
C ILE A 164 25.87 -0.12 -25.46
N HIS A 165 24.93 -0.42 -26.36
CA HIS A 165 25.24 -0.97 -27.69
C HIS A 165 25.56 0.08 -28.76
N LYS A 166 25.61 1.37 -28.39
CA LYS A 166 26.04 2.47 -29.26
C LYS A 166 27.54 2.79 -29.15
N HIS A 167 28.27 2.09 -28.29
CA HIS A 167 29.72 2.18 -28.12
C HIS A 167 30.37 0.84 -28.45
#